data_AF-A0A1I5GVJ0-F1
#
_entry.id   AF-A0A1I5GVJ0-F1
#
_cell.length_a   1.000
_cell.length_b   1.000
_cell.length_c   1.000
_cell.angle_alpha   90.00
_cell.angle_beta   90.00
_cell.angle_gamma   90.00
#
_symmetry.space_group_name_H-M   'P 1'
#
loop_
_entity.id
_entity.type
_entity.pdbx_description
1 polymer ?
#
loop_
_entity_poly.entity_id
_entity_poly.type
_entity_poly.pdbx_seq_one_letter_code
_entity_poly.pdbx_strand_id
1 'polypeptide(L)'
;MGFFLVFFGQIILYIFLFNRKILVDKKYQFIFLFACIVLFVLGYILQNANVKGGEALKIPLLQWGIYRIFYYAFVKIYKREPKDTFWTMDKTLMVDGVFNALFWFIAFILPVILVFTNRI
;
A
#
# COMPACT_ATOMS: atom_id res chain seq x y z
N MET A 1 -20.35 7.43 2.52
CA MET A 1 -19.22 8.19 1.95
C MET A 1 -17.87 7.74 2.51
N GLY A 2 -17.62 7.91 3.82
CA GLY A 2 -16.30 7.63 4.42
C GLY A 2 -15.77 6.20 4.24
N PHE A 3 -16.65 5.18 4.31
CA PHE A 3 -16.25 3.78 4.09
C PHE A 3 -15.68 3.53 2.68
N PHE A 4 -16.27 4.13 1.64
CA PHE A 4 -15.77 4.03 0.28
C PHE A 4 -14.39 4.69 0.14
N LEU A 5 -14.18 5.85 0.77
CA LEU A 5 -12.89 6.53 0.75
C LEU A 5 -11.80 5.72 1.46
N VAL A 6 -12.14 5.08 2.59
CA VAL A 6 -11.23 4.15 3.29
C VAL A 6 -10.90 2.95 2.41
N PHE A 7 -11.89 2.38 1.72
CA PHE A 7 -11.67 1.27 0.79
C PHE A 7 -10.70 1.66 -0.33
N PHE A 8 -10.90 2.81 -0.99
CA PHE A 8 -9.96 3.31 -2.01
C PHE A 8 -8.59 3.67 -1.43
N GLY A 9 -8.54 4.12 -0.17
CA GLY A 9 -7.30 4.35 0.56
C GLY A 9 -6.44 3.10 0.79
N GLN A 10 -7.02 1.90 0.64
CA GLN A 10 -6.34 0.62 0.78
C GLN A 10 -6.01 -0.07 -0.55
N ILE A 11 -6.12 0.65 -1.68
CA ILE A 11 -5.98 0.04 -3.01
C ILE A 11 -4.63 -0.66 -3.20
N ILE A 12 -3.53 -0.12 -2.66
CA ILE A 12 -2.20 -0.73 -2.77
C ILE A 12 -2.12 -2.03 -1.97
N LEU A 13 -2.71 -2.06 -0.77
CA LEU A 13 -2.83 -3.28 0.02
C LEU A 13 -3.60 -4.37 -0.74
N TYR A 14 -4.71 -4.03 -1.39
CA TYR A 14 -5.49 -5.01 -2.16
C TYR A 14 -4.70 -5.53 -3.37
N ILE A 15 -4.04 -4.66 -4.13
CA ILE A 15 -3.22 -5.09 -5.26
C ILE A 15 -2.07 -5.98 -4.77
N PHE A 16 -1.44 -5.63 -3.64
CA PHE A 16 -0.40 -6.47 -3.05
C PHE A 16 -0.90 -7.87 -2.68
N LEU A 17 -2.08 -7.96 -2.06
CA LEU A 17 -2.68 -9.22 -1.64
C LEU A 17 -2.98 -10.13 -2.84
N PHE A 18 -3.60 -9.59 -3.90
CA PHE A 18 -4.13 -10.40 -5.00
C PHE A 18 -3.19 -10.50 -6.20
N ASN A 19 -2.46 -9.44 -6.55
CA ASN A 19 -1.62 -9.42 -7.75
C ASN A 19 -0.42 -8.47 -7.61
N ARG A 20 0.54 -8.85 -6.76
CA ARG A 20 1.77 -8.09 -6.52
C ARG A 20 2.55 -7.74 -7.80
N LYS A 21 2.56 -8.63 -8.81
CA LYS A 21 3.36 -8.45 -10.04
C LYS A 21 3.08 -7.09 -10.70
N ILE A 22 1.83 -6.63 -10.60
CA ILE A 22 1.39 -5.34 -11.13
C ILE A 22 2.08 -4.15 -10.42
N LEU A 23 2.40 -4.24 -9.12
CA LEU A 23 3.10 -3.17 -8.38
C LEU A 23 4.59 -3.07 -8.71
N VAL A 24 5.15 -4.12 -9.32
CA VAL A 24 6.58 -4.24 -9.66
C VAL A 24 6.83 -3.93 -11.13
N ASP A 25 5.86 -4.22 -12.00
CA ASP A 25 5.96 -4.00 -13.43
C ASP A 25 6.30 -2.53 -13.75
N LYS A 26 7.43 -2.34 -14.45
CA LYS A 26 7.95 -1.03 -14.85
C LYS A 26 6.96 -0.23 -15.69
N LYS A 27 6.12 -0.92 -16.49
CA LYS A 27 5.10 -0.29 -17.33
C LYS A 27 4.05 0.42 -16.48
N TYR A 28 3.64 -0.20 -15.38
CA TYR A 28 2.57 0.33 -14.53
C TYR A 28 3.08 1.16 -13.36
N GLN A 29 4.38 1.12 -13.06
CA GLN A 29 4.97 1.85 -11.94
C GLN A 29 4.64 3.36 -11.95
N PHE A 30 4.82 4.03 -13.08
CA PHE A 30 4.52 5.46 -13.19
C PHE A 30 3.02 5.75 -13.12
N ILE A 31 2.19 4.84 -13.65
CA ILE A 31 0.74 4.96 -13.56
C ILE A 31 0.29 4.87 -12.09
N PHE A 32 0.84 3.93 -11.31
CA PHE A 32 0.54 3.82 -9.89
C PHE A 32 1.01 5.01 -9.09
N LEU A 33 2.22 5.50 -9.36
CA LEU A 33 2.73 6.69 -8.69
C LEU A 33 1.83 7.90 -8.98
N PHE A 34 1.47 8.11 -10.25
CA PHE A 34 0.57 9.20 -10.65
C PHE A 34 -0.79 9.06 -9.97
N ALA A 35 -1.40 7.86 -9.98
CA ALA A 35 -2.67 7.60 -9.31
C ALA A 35 -2.58 7.87 -7.80
N CYS A 36 -1.50 7.45 -7.14
CA CYS A 36 -1.28 7.71 -5.72
C CYS A 36 -1.12 9.20 -5.41
N ILE A 37 -0.42 9.96 -6.27
CA ILE A 37 -0.28 11.42 -6.13
C ILE A 37 -1.64 12.10 -6.29
N VAL A 38 -2.42 11.72 -7.30
CA VAL A 38 -3.78 12.25 -7.52
C VAL A 38 -4.65 11.99 -6.28
N LEU A 39 -4.68 10.75 -5.77
CA LEU A 39 -5.44 10.41 -4.56
C LEU A 39 -4.95 11.20 -3.34
N PHE A 40 -3.64 11.40 -3.20
CA PHE A 40 -3.06 12.17 -2.11
C PHE A 40 -3.50 13.64 -2.13
N VAL A 41 -3.49 14.28 -3.31
CA VAL A 41 -3.98 15.66 -3.49
C VAL A 41 -5.48 15.75 -3.21
N LEU A 42 -6.28 14.81 -3.75
CA LEU A 42 -7.70 14.74 -3.44
C LEU A 42 -7.96 14.55 -1.94
N GLY A 43 -7.14 13.75 -1.26
CA GLY A 43 -7.22 13.55 0.18
C GLY A 43 -7.02 14.84 0.98
N TYR A 44 -6.12 15.73 0.57
CA TYR A 44 -5.98 17.06 1.19
C TYR A 44 -7.18 17.97 0.92
N ILE A 45 -7.68 17.98 -0.32
CA ILE A 45 -8.87 18.78 -0.69
C ILE A 45 -10.07 18.35 0.16
N LEU A 46 -10.31 17.04 0.26
CA LEU A 46 -11.42 16.49 1.04
C LEU A 46 -11.25 16.72 2.55
N GLN A 47 -10.03 16.64 3.08
CA GLN A 47 -9.76 16.97 4.48
C GLN A 47 -10.06 18.45 4.77
N ASN A 48 -9.61 19.37 3.91
CA ASN A 48 -9.89 20.80 4.06
C ASN A 48 -11.39 21.12 3.96
N ALA A 49 -12.15 20.31 3.22
CA ALA A 49 -13.60 20.39 3.14
C ALA A 49 -14.34 19.67 4.29
N ASN A 50 -13.63 19.17 5.31
CA ASN A 50 -14.18 18.40 6.43
C ASN A 50 -14.98 17.14 6.03
N VAL A 51 -14.63 16.53 4.88
CA VAL A 51 -15.27 15.29 4.42
C VAL A 51 -14.68 14.10 5.17
N LYS A 52 -15.50 13.47 6.02
CA LYS A 52 -15.10 12.28 6.80
C LYS A 52 -14.50 11.19 5.91
N GLY A 53 -13.27 10.77 6.22
CA GLY A 53 -12.54 9.74 5.50
C GLY A 53 -11.69 10.25 4.32
N GLY A 54 -11.68 11.57 4.07
CA GLY A 54 -10.82 12.19 3.05
C GLY A 54 -9.34 11.92 3.31
N GLU A 55 -8.90 11.88 4.57
CA GLU A 55 -7.51 11.57 4.93
C GLU A 55 -7.06 10.18 4.46
N ALA A 56 -7.98 9.23 4.28
CA ALA A 56 -7.64 7.87 3.89
C ALA A 56 -7.07 7.79 2.46
N LEU A 57 -7.41 8.76 1.59
CA LEU A 57 -6.88 8.81 0.22
C LEU A 57 -5.39 9.20 0.16
N LYS A 58 -4.80 9.62 1.28
CA LYS A 58 -3.36 9.87 1.38
C LYS A 58 -2.55 8.59 1.59
N ILE A 59 -3.20 7.53 2.08
CA ILE A 59 -2.58 6.26 2.45
C ILE A 59 -1.96 5.52 1.25
N PRO A 60 -2.58 5.46 0.06
CA PRO A 60 -2.01 4.75 -1.09
C PRO A 60 -0.59 5.19 -1.43
N LEU A 61 -0.28 6.49 -1.36
CA LEU A 61 1.06 7.00 -1.64
C LEU A 61 2.09 6.51 -0.61
N LEU A 62 1.73 6.50 0.66
CA LEU A 62 2.58 5.95 1.74
C LEU A 62 2.77 4.43 1.58
N GLN A 63 1.68 3.69 1.36
CA GLN A 63 1.73 2.24 1.14
C GLN A 63 2.59 1.90 -0.08
N TRP A 64 2.45 2.65 -1.18
CA TRP A 64 3.28 2.47 -2.37
C TRP A 64 4.75 2.74 -2.08
N GLY A 65 5.09 3.86 -1.41
CA GLY A 65 6.47 4.18 -1.05
C GLY A 65 7.11 3.10 -0.17
N ILE A 66 6.41 2.67 0.88
CA ILE A 66 6.86 1.61 1.78
C ILE A 66 7.04 0.29 1.03
N TYR A 67 6.08 -0.08 0.17
CA TYR A 67 6.18 -1.25 -0.67
C TYR A 67 7.44 -1.22 -1.54
N ARG A 68 7.73 -0.07 -2.17
CA ARG A 68 8.92 0.09 -3.02
C ARG A 68 10.21 -0.04 -2.22
N ILE A 69 10.31 0.61 -1.06
CA ILE A 69 11.50 0.52 -0.19
C ILE A 69 11.75 -0.95 0.18
N PHE A 70 10.72 -1.63 0.64
CA PHE A 70 10.80 -3.05 0.97
C PHE A 70 11.19 -3.88 -0.25
N TYR A 71 10.53 -3.70 -1.38
CA TYR A 71 10.84 -4.45 -2.61
C TYR A 71 12.31 -4.28 -3.01
N TYR A 72 12.82 -3.05 -3.01
CA TYR A 72 14.23 -2.78 -3.33
C TYR A 72 15.18 -3.42 -2.32
N ALA A 73 14.87 -3.36 -1.01
CA ALA A 73 15.67 -4.02 0.01
C ALA A 73 15.71 -5.54 -0.21
N PHE A 74 14.57 -6.15 -0.50
CA PHE A 74 14.47 -7.58 -0.79
C PHE A 74 15.31 -7.97 -2.01
N VAL A 75 15.13 -7.29 -3.14
CA VAL A 75 15.85 -7.60 -4.38
C VAL A 75 17.36 -7.41 -4.17
N LYS A 76 17.78 -6.40 -3.39
CA LYS A 76 19.19 -6.16 -3.08
C LYS A 76 19.80 -7.28 -2.23
N ILE A 77 19.06 -7.80 -1.25
CA ILE A 77 19.54 -8.87 -0.35
C ILE A 77 19.52 -10.23 -1.06
N TYR A 78 18.42 -10.58 -1.72
CA TYR A 78 18.19 -11.92 -2.24
C TYR A 78 18.48 -12.07 -3.73
N LYS A 79 18.80 -10.98 -4.44
CA LYS A 79 19.12 -10.94 -5.89
C LYS A 79 18.06 -11.59 -6.79
N ARG A 80 16.82 -11.68 -6.30
CA ARG A 80 15.67 -12.20 -7.02
C ARG A 80 14.43 -11.40 -6.65
N GLU A 81 13.41 -11.47 -7.51
CA GLU A 81 12.10 -10.92 -7.19
C GLU A 81 11.35 -11.85 -6.21
N PRO A 82 10.54 -11.28 -5.31
CA PRO A 82 9.57 -12.05 -4.53
C PRO A 82 8.61 -12.78 -5.47
N LYS A 83 8.36 -14.07 -5.26
CA LYS A 83 7.54 -14.90 -6.17
C LYS A 83 6.10 -15.10 -5.70
N ASP A 84 5.90 -15.18 -4.39
CA ASP A 84 4.59 -15.53 -3.81
C ASP A 84 3.80 -14.31 -3.33
N THR A 85 2.49 -14.24 -3.61
CA THR A 85 1.62 -13.27 -2.94
C THR A 85 1.40 -13.68 -1.48
N PHE A 86 0.72 -12.84 -0.69
CA PHE A 86 0.37 -13.21 0.68
C PHE A 86 -0.42 -14.52 0.75
N TRP A 87 -1.32 -14.76 -0.22
CA TRP A 87 -2.16 -15.95 -0.26
C TRP A 87 -1.47 -17.20 -0.81
N THR A 88 -0.44 -17.02 -1.66
CA THR A 88 0.27 -18.14 -2.29
C THR A 88 1.62 -18.40 -1.63
N MET A 89 1.85 -17.94 -0.40
CA MET A 89 3.07 -18.21 0.35
C MET A 89 3.30 -19.72 0.44
N ASP A 90 4.32 -20.20 -0.28
CA ASP A 90 4.83 -21.53 -0.04
C ASP A 90 5.71 -21.47 1.21
N LYS A 91 5.46 -22.33 2.21
CA LYS A 91 6.20 -22.33 3.49
C LYS A 91 7.70 -22.58 3.29
N THR A 92 8.07 -23.13 2.14
CA THR A 92 9.46 -23.35 1.70
C THR A 92 10.21 -22.04 1.39
N LEU A 93 9.51 -20.94 1.08
CA LEU A 93 10.06 -19.59 0.84
C LEU A 93 9.75 -18.66 2.02
N MET A 94 10.11 -19.08 3.24
CA MET A 94 9.90 -18.36 4.51
C MET A 94 10.37 -16.88 4.48
N VAL A 95 11.36 -16.59 3.63
CA VAL A 95 11.91 -15.25 3.36
C VAL A 95 10.91 -14.33 2.64
N ASP A 96 10.18 -14.83 1.64
CA ASP A 96 9.07 -14.11 0.98
C ASP A 96 7.91 -13.97 1.98
N GLY A 97 7.77 -14.97 2.86
CA GLY A 97 6.93 -15.01 4.06
C GLY A 97 7.02 -13.76 4.93
N VAL A 98 8.19 -13.57 5.55
CA VAL A 98 8.45 -12.46 6.48
C VAL A 98 8.29 -11.11 5.79
N PHE A 99 8.77 -10.99 4.54
CA PHE A 99 8.66 -9.79 3.75
C PHE A 99 7.21 -9.34 3.55
N ASN A 100 6.37 -10.27 3.08
CA ASN A 100 4.98 -10.00 2.81
C ASN A 100 4.19 -9.75 4.10
N ALA A 101 4.51 -10.47 5.19
CA ALA A 101 3.89 -10.27 6.50
C ALA A 101 4.20 -8.89 7.09
N LEU A 102 5.45 -8.43 6.99
CA LEU A 102 5.87 -7.10 7.43
C LEU A 102 5.14 -6.00 6.64
N PHE A 103 5.10 -6.12 5.31
CA PHE A 103 4.38 -5.15 4.49
C PHE A 103 2.88 -5.15 4.82
N TRP A 104 2.26 -6.33 4.93
CA TRP A 104 0.85 -6.45 5.29
C TRP A 104 0.54 -5.77 6.63
N PHE A 105 1.35 -6.03 7.66
CA PHE A 105 1.19 -5.44 8.98
C PHE A 105 1.28 -3.92 8.94
N ILE A 106 2.28 -3.36 8.26
CA ILE A 106 2.47 -1.91 8.16
C ILE A 106 1.36 -1.25 7.33
N ALA A 107 1.02 -1.86 6.19
CA ALA A 107 -0.02 -1.36 5.31
C ALA A 107 -1.40 -1.38 5.99
N PHE A 108 -1.68 -2.38 6.83
CA PHE A 108 -2.91 -2.48 7.61
C PHE A 108 -2.94 -1.53 8.81
N ILE A 109 -1.80 -1.25 9.46
CA ILE A 109 -1.74 -0.34 10.62
C ILE A 109 -1.85 1.13 10.24
N LEU A 110 -1.35 1.52 9.07
CA LEU A 110 -1.42 2.91 8.59
C LEU A 110 -2.83 3.54 8.62
N PRO A 111 -3.89 2.90 8.09
CA PRO A 111 -5.26 3.43 8.22
C PRO A 111 -5.75 3.48 9.65
N VAL A 112 -5.35 2.51 10.50
CA VAL A 112 -5.72 2.49 11.92
C VAL A 112 -5.14 3.73 12.60
N ILE A 113 -3.83 3.98 12.45
CA ILE A 113 -3.19 5.17 13.01
C ILE A 113 -3.88 6.44 12.51
N LEU A 114 -4.07 6.61 11.20
CA LEU A 114 -4.69 7.82 10.66
C LEU A 114 -6.11 8.07 11.20
N VAL A 115 -6.91 7.02 11.37
CA VAL A 115 -8.27 7.13 11.93
C VAL A 115 -8.25 7.44 13.43
N PHE A 116 -7.30 6.90 14.20
CA PHE A 116 -7.23 7.13 15.64
C PHE A 116 -6.52 8.44 16.01
N THR A 117 -5.57 8.91 15.22
CA THR A 117 -4.84 10.16 15.47
C THR A 117 -5.63 11.40 15.04
N ASN A 118 -6.50 11.29 14.03
CA ASN A 118 -7.39 12.38 13.59
C ASN A 118 -8.72 12.46 14.37
N ARG A 119 -8.84 11.79 15.55
CA ARG A 119 -9.95 11.99 16.49
C ARG A 119 -9.71 13.16 17.47
N ILE A 120 -9.17 14.27 16.97
CA ILE A 120 -9.11 15.56 17.69
C ILE A 120 -9.77 16.60 16.79
#